data_AF-A0A3D0Q9Y8-F1
#
_entry.id   AF-A0A3D0Q9Y8-F1
#
_cell.length_a   1.000
_cell.length_b   1.000
_cell.length_c   1.000
_cell.angle_alpha   90.00
_cell.angle_beta   90.00
_cell.angle_gamma   90.00
#
_symmetry.space_group_name_H-M   'P 1'
#
loop_
_entity.id
_entity.type
_entity.pdbx_description
1 polymer ?
#
loop_
_entity_poly.entity_id
_entity_poly.type
_entity_poly.pdbx_seq_one_letter_code
_entity_poly.pdbx_strand_id
1 'polypeptide(L)'
;MQPFMKGIQQWEFESRIFVSLTIVLAVCLLSYLLFDASQANAALAGRLLRLSQTSSLRIGFLIAALLMVLASVLRMWAGSVLSSDRVMAFKVQKDRLLTRGPYRLVRNPIYLADLIAMNAFGLCLPPTGALLSLLMYAHYSRLVQYEEISLEAEFGPEFSSYARQVPRLIPNLRSVKNIPAAFSEFTLSTDGVRHNALYVLFVVGLVVASFTQQFFHAAIIGLPAVYDWAVLHTKKGLAGGIGKRARQGRSSHKSKRVFEDILYAQCWEDPALDRTALNIGPGDVVFSITSGGCNSLAFLLDNPQAVIALDISPYQNYLLELKIAAFRALNHDELLEFVGVRHSDHRWQLYLRLRSVLGDAGKSYWDSQSEKIDQGIIHCGRYEQYMRLLRVWLHRMIGETTIRQFFEVESTGERAELFQRKWENVWWWIFTRVLLSRTTMTLLFDKVFFRYLDTSFSFGSHFARRTRHALTELPMRENYFLSYILLGRYYSEEYLPPYLRKENFDLIKSRIDRIGIVTDSCEHFFTRLPAGSITKFNFSNIFEWMSSEAYEHLLRETVRVGSDHAFLTYRNLLVRRERPAILSECIRPSRVLARALLQQDLSFIYNNYVIERIDKGSTTCDTPSRKSAIAVH
;
A
#
# COMPACT_ATOMS: atom_id res chain seq x y z
N MET A 1 28.06 -17.89 -31.87
CA MET A 1 28.19 -17.69 -30.40
C MET A 1 27.35 -18.78 -29.72
N GLN A 2 27.96 -19.67 -28.94
CA GLN A 2 27.28 -20.88 -28.41
C GLN A 2 26.05 -20.52 -27.54
N PRO A 3 24.98 -21.35 -27.54
CA PRO A 3 23.74 -21.10 -26.78
C PRO A 3 23.99 -20.79 -25.29
N PHE A 4 25.00 -21.41 -24.71
CA PHE A 4 25.44 -21.20 -23.32
C PHE A 4 25.90 -19.76 -23.04
N MET A 5 26.77 -19.20 -23.89
CA MET A 5 27.24 -17.81 -23.75
C MET A 5 26.11 -16.80 -23.90
N LYS A 6 25.13 -17.07 -24.77
CA LYS A 6 23.95 -16.22 -24.95
C LYS A 6 23.06 -16.23 -23.71
N GLY A 7 22.92 -17.39 -23.06
CA GLY A 7 22.21 -17.54 -21.77
C GLY A 7 22.88 -16.76 -20.63
N ILE A 8 24.21 -16.77 -20.55
CA ILE A 8 24.96 -16.00 -19.54
C ILE A 8 24.76 -14.50 -19.73
N GLN A 9 24.88 -13.99 -20.96
CA GLN A 9 24.69 -12.56 -21.25
C GLN A 9 23.24 -12.10 -20.99
N GLN A 10 22.26 -12.95 -21.29
CA GLN A 10 20.86 -12.69 -20.97
C GLN A 10 20.65 -12.61 -19.45
N TRP A 11 21.20 -13.56 -18.69
CA TRP A 11 21.11 -13.56 -17.23
C TRP A 11 21.81 -12.34 -16.62
N GLU A 12 22.98 -11.95 -17.15
CA GLU A 12 23.71 -10.76 -16.72
C GLU A 12 22.89 -9.49 -16.99
N PHE A 13 22.17 -9.44 -18.12
CA PHE A 13 21.27 -8.33 -18.45
C PHE A 13 20.03 -8.28 -17.55
N GLU A 14 19.40 -9.43 -17.29
CA GLU A 14 18.25 -9.54 -16.38
C GLU A 14 18.64 -9.18 -14.93
N SER A 15 19.85 -9.55 -14.52
CA SER A 15 20.39 -9.33 -13.16
C SER A 15 21.23 -8.07 -13.00
N ARG A 16 21.33 -7.23 -14.04
CA ARG A 16 22.28 -6.10 -14.15
C ARG A 16 22.32 -5.16 -12.95
N ILE A 17 21.18 -4.95 -12.29
CA ILE A 17 21.09 -4.08 -11.11
C ILE A 17 21.72 -4.74 -9.89
N PHE A 18 21.45 -6.02 -9.67
CA PHE A 18 22.05 -6.76 -8.57
C PHE A 18 23.55 -6.86 -8.75
N VAL A 19 24.01 -7.05 -9.99
CA VAL A 19 25.45 -7.04 -10.33
C VAL A 19 26.06 -5.66 -10.07
N SER A 20 25.43 -4.59 -10.57
CA SER A 20 25.90 -3.21 -10.34
C SER A 20 25.95 -2.85 -8.85
N LEU A 21 24.92 -3.19 -8.08
CA LEU A 21 24.86 -2.94 -6.65
C LEU A 21 25.92 -3.75 -5.90
N THR A 22 26.14 -5.01 -6.30
CA THR A 22 27.16 -5.87 -5.71
C THR A 22 28.56 -5.29 -5.95
N ILE A 23 28.86 -4.80 -7.16
CA ILE A 23 30.13 -4.14 -7.47
C ILE A 23 30.32 -2.91 -6.56
N VAL A 24 29.30 -2.05 -6.45
CA VAL A 24 29.35 -0.85 -5.58
C VAL A 24 29.61 -1.24 -4.13
N LEU A 25 28.83 -2.17 -3.58
CA LEU A 25 28.96 -2.60 -2.18
C LEU A 25 30.30 -3.29 -1.90
N ALA A 26 30.77 -4.14 -2.81
CA ALA A 26 32.04 -4.83 -2.67
C ALA A 26 33.22 -3.85 -2.69
N VAL A 27 33.21 -2.86 -3.61
CA VAL A 27 34.27 -1.84 -3.66
C VAL A 27 34.20 -0.93 -2.43
N CYS A 28 33.02 -0.51 -1.98
CA CYS A 28 32.88 0.28 -0.76
C CYS A 28 33.35 -0.48 0.49
N LEU A 29 33.01 -1.77 0.61
CA LEU A 29 33.48 -2.62 1.69
C LEU A 29 35.01 -2.78 1.64
N LEU A 30 35.56 -3.04 0.46
CA LEU A 30 37.00 -3.13 0.26
C LEU A 30 37.71 -1.81 0.61
N SER A 31 37.13 -0.67 0.24
CA SER A 31 37.62 0.66 0.62
C SER A 31 37.63 0.84 2.14
N TYR A 32 36.58 0.41 2.83
CA TYR A 32 36.49 0.49 4.29
C TYR A 32 37.51 -0.42 5.00
N LEU A 33 37.74 -1.63 4.47
CA LEU A 33 38.64 -2.60 5.08
C LEU A 33 40.12 -2.27 4.88
N LEU A 34 40.48 -1.65 3.76
CA LEU A 34 41.89 -1.45 3.37
C LEU A 34 42.44 -0.05 3.64
N PHE A 35 41.58 0.97 3.80
CA PHE A 35 42.02 2.36 3.88
C PHE A 35 41.26 3.16 4.94
N ASP A 36 41.97 4.04 5.63
CA ASP A 36 41.36 5.06 6.47
C ASP A 36 40.55 6.08 5.64
N ALA A 37 39.45 6.57 6.21
CA ALA A 37 38.55 7.54 5.56
C ALA A 37 39.23 8.87 5.15
N SER A 38 40.44 9.14 5.65
CA SER A 38 41.22 10.32 5.33
C SER A 38 41.92 10.28 3.96
N GLN A 39 41.94 9.12 3.29
CA GLN A 39 42.72 8.87 2.06
C GLN A 39 41.90 8.90 0.76
N ALA A 40 40.91 9.78 0.64
CA ALA A 40 40.13 9.89 -0.60
C ALA A 40 41.01 10.22 -1.84
N ASN A 41 40.62 9.74 -3.02
CA ASN A 41 41.29 10.04 -4.29
C ASN A 41 41.36 11.55 -4.57
N ALA A 42 40.33 12.30 -4.17
CA ALA A 42 40.36 13.77 -4.17
C ALA A 42 41.58 14.31 -3.40
N ALA A 43 41.80 13.85 -2.17
CA ALA A 43 42.92 14.28 -1.34
C ALA A 43 44.27 14.00 -2.02
N LEU A 44 44.42 12.82 -2.64
CA LEU A 44 45.63 12.43 -3.38
C LEU A 44 45.85 13.29 -4.62
N ALA A 45 44.81 13.56 -5.40
CA ALA A 45 44.89 14.43 -6.57
C ALA A 45 45.31 15.87 -6.20
N GLY A 46 44.78 16.41 -5.10
CA GLY A 46 45.20 17.73 -4.62
C GLY A 46 46.64 17.79 -4.12
N ARG A 47 47.23 16.68 -3.64
CA ARG A 47 48.66 16.64 -3.31
C ARG A 47 49.53 16.88 -4.55
N LEU A 48 49.15 16.32 -5.70
CA LEU A 48 49.83 16.57 -6.98
C LEU A 48 49.76 18.05 -7.39
N LEU A 49 48.67 18.73 -7.01
CA LEU A 49 48.44 20.16 -7.26
C LEU A 49 48.94 21.07 -6.12
N ARG A 50 49.66 20.52 -5.13
CA ARG A 50 50.17 21.24 -3.94
C ARG A 50 49.08 21.95 -3.11
N LEU A 51 47.86 21.40 -3.10
CA LEU A 51 46.75 21.89 -2.28
C LEU A 51 46.79 21.29 -0.87
N SER A 52 46.29 22.04 0.13
CA SER A 52 46.05 21.48 1.46
C SER A 52 44.98 20.38 1.40
N GLN A 53 45.02 19.42 2.33
CA GLN A 53 44.07 18.30 2.36
C GLN A 53 42.62 18.80 2.46
N THR A 54 42.36 19.81 3.29
CA THR A 54 41.02 20.42 3.44
C THR A 54 40.53 21.06 2.15
N SER A 55 41.37 21.86 1.47
CA SER A 55 40.99 22.49 0.20
C SER A 55 40.79 21.45 -0.90
N SER A 56 41.63 20.42 -0.92
CA SER A 56 41.55 19.31 -1.85
C SER A 56 40.24 18.53 -1.71
N LEU A 57 39.86 18.15 -0.48
CA LEU A 57 38.60 17.45 -0.21
C LEU A 57 37.38 18.31 -0.53
N ARG A 58 37.41 19.60 -0.16
CA ARG A 58 36.34 20.57 -0.51
C ARG A 58 36.10 20.63 -2.01
N ILE A 59 37.16 20.90 -2.77
CA ILE A 59 37.10 21.00 -4.23
C ILE A 59 36.68 19.65 -4.84
N GLY A 60 37.24 18.54 -4.35
CA GLY A 60 36.88 17.20 -4.81
C GLY A 60 35.40 16.86 -4.61
N PHE A 61 34.83 17.17 -3.45
CA PHE A 61 33.39 16.96 -3.20
C PHE A 61 32.51 17.88 -4.05
N LEU A 62 32.93 19.13 -4.30
CA LEU A 62 32.19 20.03 -5.20
C LEU A 62 32.26 19.56 -6.66
N ILE A 63 33.41 19.07 -7.12
CA ILE A 63 33.55 18.45 -8.45
C ILE A 63 32.65 17.21 -8.53
N ALA A 64 32.66 16.35 -7.52
CA ALA A 64 31.79 15.19 -7.47
C ALA A 64 30.30 15.59 -7.48
N ALA A 65 29.91 16.64 -6.76
CA ALA A 65 28.55 17.16 -6.78
C ALA A 65 28.15 17.65 -8.18
N LEU A 66 29.03 18.38 -8.87
CA LEU A 66 28.80 18.83 -10.24
C LEU A 66 28.64 17.67 -11.23
N LEU A 67 29.51 16.66 -11.14
CA LEU A 67 29.39 15.43 -11.93
C LEU A 67 28.07 14.71 -11.64
N MET A 68 27.63 14.71 -10.38
CA MET A 68 26.37 14.10 -9.96
C MET A 68 25.14 14.86 -10.48
N VAL A 69 25.21 16.20 -10.59
CA VAL A 69 24.19 17.00 -11.29
C VAL A 69 24.14 16.63 -12.76
N LEU A 70 25.28 16.57 -13.45
CA LEU A 70 25.36 16.21 -14.86
C LEU A 70 24.80 14.80 -15.11
N ALA A 71 25.19 13.83 -14.28
CA ALA A 71 24.64 12.47 -14.31
C ALA A 71 23.12 12.46 -14.10
N SER A 72 22.62 13.19 -13.10
CA SER A 72 21.19 13.27 -12.81
C SER A 72 20.39 13.82 -14.00
N VAL A 73 20.83 14.96 -14.54
CA VAL A 73 20.15 15.62 -15.67
C VAL A 73 20.15 14.71 -16.90
N LEU A 74 21.30 14.11 -17.23
CA LEU A 74 21.42 13.22 -18.37
C LEU A 74 20.53 11.97 -18.22
N ARG A 75 20.52 11.35 -17.04
CA ARG A 75 19.71 10.15 -16.76
C ARG A 75 18.22 10.44 -16.81
N MET A 76 17.77 11.55 -16.21
CA MET A 76 16.35 11.96 -16.23
C MET A 76 15.89 12.36 -17.63
N TRP A 77 16.74 13.02 -18.41
CA TRP A 77 16.44 13.37 -19.81
C TRP A 77 16.34 12.11 -20.68
N ALA A 78 17.33 11.21 -20.59
CA ALA A 78 17.31 9.95 -21.32
C ALA A 78 16.13 9.05 -20.93
N GLY A 79 15.80 8.99 -19.62
CA GLY A 79 14.65 8.26 -19.11
C GLY A 79 13.31 8.85 -19.55
N SER A 80 13.21 10.17 -19.70
CA SER A 80 12.00 10.83 -20.23
C SER A 80 11.75 10.49 -21.70
N VAL A 81 12.80 10.25 -22.48
CA VAL A 81 12.69 9.86 -23.90
C VAL A 81 12.42 8.35 -24.05
N LEU A 82 13.06 7.50 -23.23
CA LEU A 82 12.94 6.04 -23.31
C LEU A 82 11.71 5.49 -22.58
N SER A 83 11.14 6.26 -21.63
CA SER A 83 10.12 5.85 -20.63
C SER A 83 10.61 4.80 -19.64
N SER A 84 10.14 4.87 -18.39
CA SER A 84 10.57 3.96 -17.33
C SER A 84 10.21 2.49 -17.59
N ASP A 85 9.16 2.22 -18.37
CA ASP A 85 8.77 0.85 -18.75
C ASP A 85 9.82 0.15 -19.63
N ARG A 86 10.65 0.90 -20.36
CA ARG A 86 11.80 0.34 -21.11
C ARG A 86 13.07 0.30 -20.28
N VAL A 87 13.39 1.39 -19.59
CA VAL A 87 14.60 1.49 -18.74
C VAL A 87 14.61 0.40 -17.66
N MET A 88 13.42 0.09 -17.12
CA MET A 88 13.26 -0.84 -16.00
C MET A 88 12.84 -2.26 -16.38
N ALA A 89 12.77 -2.58 -17.67
CA ALA A 89 12.43 -3.92 -18.11
C ALA A 89 13.60 -4.89 -17.90
N PHE A 90 13.32 -6.11 -17.43
CA PHE A 90 14.35 -7.16 -17.36
C PHE A 90 14.80 -7.67 -18.73
N LYS A 91 14.00 -7.44 -19.78
CA LYS A 91 14.31 -7.80 -21.17
C LYS A 91 14.43 -6.56 -22.05
N VAL A 92 15.32 -6.62 -23.03
CA VAL A 92 15.48 -5.60 -24.07
C VAL A 92 14.15 -5.39 -24.79
N GLN A 93 13.67 -4.14 -24.84
CA GLN A 93 12.44 -3.79 -25.54
C GLN A 93 12.75 -3.41 -26.99
N LYS A 94 12.00 -4.02 -27.92
CA LYS A 94 12.31 -4.03 -29.36
C LYS A 94 11.27 -3.33 -30.24
N ASP A 95 10.37 -2.57 -29.64
CA ASP A 95 9.16 -2.05 -30.29
C ASP A 95 9.38 -0.74 -31.07
N ARG A 96 10.47 0.02 -30.80
CA ARG A 96 10.92 1.13 -31.67
C ARG A 96 12.38 1.50 -31.41
N LEU A 97 13.13 1.88 -32.45
CA LEU A 97 14.44 2.49 -32.32
C LEU A 97 14.30 3.98 -31.97
N LEU A 98 15.01 4.46 -30.95
CA LEU A 98 14.92 5.85 -30.50
C LEU A 98 16.22 6.59 -30.81
N THR A 99 16.13 7.59 -31.69
CA THR A 99 17.28 8.35 -32.21
C THR A 99 17.18 9.86 -31.91
N ARG A 100 16.41 10.22 -30.87
CA ARG A 100 16.05 11.61 -30.53
C ARG A 100 16.55 12.04 -29.14
N GLY A 101 16.61 13.35 -28.88
CA GLY A 101 17.15 13.89 -27.63
C GLY A 101 18.59 13.41 -27.33
N PRO A 102 18.89 12.86 -26.13
CA PRO A 102 20.26 12.49 -25.75
C PRO A 102 20.79 11.30 -26.57
N TYR A 103 19.90 10.52 -27.21
CA TYR A 103 20.26 9.42 -28.11
C TYR A 103 20.86 9.91 -29.44
N ARG A 104 20.88 11.22 -29.73
CA ARG A 104 21.66 11.80 -30.84
C ARG A 104 23.14 11.98 -30.50
N LEU A 105 23.46 12.03 -29.21
CA LEU A 105 24.80 12.29 -28.71
C LEU A 105 25.55 10.99 -28.48
N VAL A 106 24.90 10.04 -27.81
CA VAL A 106 25.43 8.70 -27.53
C VAL A 106 24.29 7.69 -27.59
N ARG A 107 24.57 6.45 -27.96
CA ARG A 107 23.54 5.39 -28.04
C ARG A 107 23.03 4.98 -26.67
N ASN A 108 23.87 5.08 -25.65
CA ASN A 108 23.56 4.59 -24.30
C ASN A 108 23.71 5.70 -23.23
N PRO A 109 22.91 6.77 -23.30
CA PRO A 109 23.05 7.92 -22.40
C PRO A 109 22.76 7.60 -20.93
N ILE A 110 21.95 6.57 -20.65
CA ILE A 110 21.64 6.10 -19.29
C ILE A 110 22.87 5.46 -18.65
N TYR A 111 23.57 4.57 -19.37
CA TYR A 111 24.82 3.98 -18.89
C TYR A 111 25.95 5.02 -18.80
N LEU A 112 25.99 5.98 -19.72
CA LEU A 112 26.94 7.11 -19.61
C LEU A 112 26.69 7.93 -18.34
N ALA A 113 25.44 8.27 -18.04
CA ALA A 113 25.09 8.99 -16.81
C ALA A 113 25.55 8.23 -15.56
N ASP A 114 25.34 6.91 -15.54
CA ASP A 114 25.77 6.09 -14.41
C ASP A 114 27.29 6.02 -14.30
N LEU A 115 28.02 5.96 -15.42
CA LEU A 115 29.48 6.04 -15.38
C LEU A 115 29.98 7.38 -14.83
N ILE A 116 29.35 8.49 -15.21
CA ILE A 116 29.68 9.81 -14.64
C ILE A 116 29.48 9.80 -13.11
N ALA A 117 28.36 9.25 -12.64
CA ALA A 117 28.11 9.11 -11.20
C ALA A 117 29.12 8.19 -10.49
N MET A 118 29.49 7.05 -11.10
CA MET A 118 30.47 6.13 -10.53
C MET A 118 31.87 6.75 -10.44
N ASN A 119 32.25 7.59 -11.42
CA ASN A 119 33.51 8.35 -11.35
C ASN A 119 33.46 9.43 -10.26
N ALA A 120 32.31 10.08 -10.06
CA ALA A 120 32.11 11.02 -8.96
C ALA A 120 32.28 10.32 -7.60
N PHE A 121 31.70 9.12 -7.42
CA PHE A 121 31.92 8.31 -6.22
C PHE A 121 33.36 7.84 -6.08
N GLY A 122 33.99 7.39 -7.16
CA GLY A 122 35.39 6.97 -7.16
C GLY A 122 36.33 8.07 -6.69
N LEU A 123 36.06 9.34 -7.03
CA LEU A 123 36.81 10.50 -6.54
C LEU A 123 36.68 10.71 -5.03
N CYS A 124 35.51 10.41 -4.46
CA CYS A 124 35.22 10.55 -3.03
C CYS A 124 35.74 9.39 -2.18
N LEU A 125 35.94 8.22 -2.78
CA LEU A 125 36.44 7.02 -2.13
C LEU A 125 37.99 6.99 -2.09
N PRO A 126 38.58 6.15 -1.22
CA PRO A 126 40.02 5.86 -1.24
C PRO A 126 40.52 5.29 -2.60
N PRO A 127 41.82 5.02 -2.80
CA PRO A 127 42.37 4.52 -4.07
C PRO A 127 41.62 3.34 -4.71
N THR A 128 41.05 2.45 -3.89
CA THR A 128 40.18 1.35 -4.33
C THR A 128 38.93 1.81 -5.07
N GLY A 129 38.47 3.05 -4.85
CA GLY A 129 37.39 3.69 -5.60
C GLY A 129 37.66 3.81 -7.11
N ALA A 130 38.92 3.77 -7.56
CA ALA A 130 39.24 3.69 -8.98
C ALA A 130 38.75 2.36 -9.61
N LEU A 131 38.72 1.27 -8.82
CA LEU A 131 38.18 -0.01 -9.26
C LEU A 131 36.68 0.08 -9.52
N LEU A 132 35.94 0.93 -8.79
CA LEU A 132 34.50 1.15 -9.05
C LEU A 132 34.28 1.62 -10.49
N SER A 133 35.06 2.60 -10.93
CA SER A 133 34.95 3.16 -12.28
C SER A 133 35.32 2.14 -13.35
N LEU A 134 36.39 1.37 -13.12
CA LEU A 134 36.86 0.33 -14.04
C LEU A 134 35.87 -0.83 -14.17
N LEU A 135 35.41 -1.38 -13.05
CA LEU A 135 34.50 -2.53 -13.03
C LEU A 135 33.14 -2.18 -13.61
N MET A 136 32.61 -0.98 -13.31
CA MET A 136 31.35 -0.51 -13.87
C MET A 136 31.46 -0.25 -15.37
N TYR A 137 32.58 0.30 -15.85
CA TYR A 137 32.84 0.44 -17.28
C TYR A 137 32.87 -0.92 -17.99
N ALA A 138 33.55 -1.91 -17.43
CA ALA A 138 33.61 -3.26 -17.98
C ALA A 138 32.21 -3.92 -18.01
N HIS A 139 31.46 -3.83 -16.91
CA HIS A 139 30.12 -4.38 -16.81
C HIS A 139 29.16 -3.75 -17.83
N TYR A 140 29.10 -2.42 -17.89
CA TYR A 140 28.21 -1.73 -18.84
C TYR A 140 28.63 -1.94 -20.29
N SER A 141 29.92 -2.08 -20.58
CA SER A 141 30.38 -2.42 -21.94
C SER A 141 29.83 -3.77 -22.40
N ARG A 142 29.71 -4.77 -21.50
CA ARG A 142 29.10 -6.07 -21.81
C ARG A 142 27.59 -5.95 -22.02
N LEU A 143 26.89 -5.20 -21.17
CA LEU A 143 25.45 -4.96 -21.32
C LEU A 143 25.13 -4.27 -22.63
N VAL A 144 25.88 -3.21 -22.97
CA VAL A 144 25.73 -2.49 -24.24
C VAL A 144 25.93 -3.44 -25.42
N GLN A 145 26.98 -4.28 -25.42
CA GLN A 145 27.19 -5.25 -26.50
C GLN A 145 26.00 -6.20 -26.66
N TYR A 146 25.45 -6.70 -25.56
CA TYR A 146 24.27 -7.58 -25.59
C TYR A 146 23.01 -6.87 -26.12
N GLU A 147 22.76 -5.62 -25.71
CA GLU A 147 21.67 -4.80 -26.23
C GLU A 147 21.83 -4.51 -27.72
N GLU A 148 23.03 -4.15 -28.17
CA GLU A 148 23.30 -3.85 -29.58
C GLU A 148 23.09 -5.06 -30.47
N ILE A 149 23.56 -6.25 -30.07
CA ILE A 149 23.29 -7.51 -30.80
C ILE A 149 21.78 -7.77 -30.89
N SER A 150 21.05 -7.49 -29.80
CA SER A 150 19.59 -7.68 -29.75
C SER A 150 18.82 -6.69 -30.62
N LEU A 151 19.31 -5.44 -30.73
CA LEU A 151 18.74 -4.39 -31.56
C LEU A 151 19.09 -4.58 -33.04
N GLU A 152 20.31 -4.98 -33.36
CA GLU A 152 20.75 -5.29 -34.72
C GLU A 152 19.97 -6.48 -35.31
N ALA A 153 19.71 -7.51 -34.49
CA ALA A 153 18.88 -8.64 -34.90
C ALA A 153 17.42 -8.27 -35.22
N GLU A 154 16.91 -7.17 -34.67
CA GLU A 154 15.52 -6.72 -34.89
C GLU A 154 15.40 -5.66 -35.98
N PHE A 155 16.24 -4.62 -35.91
CA PHE A 155 16.13 -3.42 -36.76
C PHE A 155 17.10 -3.42 -37.94
N GLY A 156 18.05 -4.37 -37.99
CA GLY A 156 18.94 -4.59 -39.13
C GLY A 156 19.62 -3.31 -39.65
N PRO A 157 19.50 -2.98 -40.96
CA PRO A 157 20.19 -1.84 -41.57
C PRO A 157 19.91 -0.48 -40.92
N GLU A 158 18.72 -0.28 -40.34
CA GLU A 158 18.34 0.97 -39.67
C GLU A 158 19.23 1.22 -38.45
N PHE A 159 19.43 0.19 -37.63
CA PHE A 159 20.32 0.23 -36.49
C PHE A 159 21.78 0.39 -36.92
N SER A 160 22.24 -0.32 -37.96
CA SER A 160 23.62 -0.18 -38.46
C SER A 160 23.90 1.22 -39.02
N SER A 161 22.91 1.88 -39.63
CA SER A 161 23.03 3.29 -40.06
C SER A 161 23.17 4.24 -38.86
N TYR A 162 22.34 4.05 -37.85
CA TYR A 162 22.39 4.82 -36.60
C TYR A 162 23.72 4.61 -35.84
N ALA A 163 24.18 3.35 -35.73
CA ALA A 163 25.41 2.98 -35.03
C ALA A 163 26.68 3.56 -35.66
N ARG A 164 26.69 3.79 -36.98
CA ARG A 164 27.79 4.46 -37.69
C ARG A 164 27.89 5.95 -37.37
N GLN A 165 26.77 6.58 -37.00
CA GLN A 165 26.69 8.02 -36.78
C GLN A 165 26.85 8.38 -35.29
N VAL A 166 26.33 7.54 -34.40
CA VAL A 166 26.27 7.83 -32.97
C VAL A 166 27.16 6.86 -32.17
N PRO A 167 28.12 7.36 -31.37
CA PRO A 167 29.02 6.50 -30.58
C PRO A 167 28.29 5.84 -29.39
N ARG A 168 28.91 4.81 -28.80
CA ARG A 168 28.28 4.02 -27.71
C ARG A 168 28.06 4.81 -26.42
N LEU A 169 29.15 5.38 -25.89
CA LEU A 169 29.21 5.99 -24.56
C LEU A 169 29.93 7.34 -24.56
N ILE A 170 31.01 7.53 -25.33
CA ILE A 170 31.77 8.79 -25.35
C ILE A 170 31.39 9.57 -26.61
N PRO A 171 30.87 10.81 -26.50
CA PRO A 171 30.58 11.65 -27.66
C PRO A 171 31.83 11.87 -28.53
N ASN A 172 31.68 11.82 -29.84
CA ASN A 172 32.72 12.17 -30.80
C ASN A 172 32.43 13.55 -31.43
N LEU A 173 33.36 14.10 -32.20
CA LEU A 173 33.19 15.43 -32.82
C LEU A 173 31.94 15.53 -33.71
N ARG A 174 31.47 14.43 -34.31
CA ARG A 174 30.24 14.42 -35.13
C ARG A 174 28.98 14.50 -34.26
N SER A 175 28.94 13.76 -33.15
CA SER A 175 27.81 13.79 -32.23
C SER A 175 27.73 15.11 -31.45
N VAL A 176 28.87 15.74 -31.13
CA VAL A 176 28.92 17.05 -30.47
C VAL A 176 28.31 18.15 -31.35
N LYS A 177 28.46 18.08 -32.68
CA LYS A 177 27.78 19.01 -33.61
C LYS A 177 26.25 18.95 -33.52
N ASN A 178 25.70 17.84 -33.04
CA ASN A 178 24.25 17.66 -32.87
C ASN A 178 23.72 18.15 -31.52
N ILE A 179 24.55 18.75 -30.66
CA ILE A 179 24.12 19.29 -29.35
C ILE A 179 22.95 20.28 -29.48
N PRO A 180 22.98 21.29 -30.35
CA PRO A 180 21.87 22.24 -30.47
C PRO A 180 20.55 21.54 -30.82
N ALA A 181 20.60 20.60 -31.76
CA ALA A 181 19.45 19.82 -32.18
C ALA A 181 18.96 18.87 -31.06
N ALA A 182 19.86 18.29 -30.27
CA ALA A 182 19.49 17.45 -29.13
C ALA A 182 18.78 18.28 -28.04
N PHE A 183 19.34 19.42 -27.66
CA PHE A 183 18.77 20.29 -26.62
C PHE A 183 17.47 20.98 -27.03
N SER A 184 17.23 21.20 -28.32
CA SER A 184 15.94 21.72 -28.80
C SER A 184 14.75 20.81 -28.45
N GLU A 185 15.01 19.52 -28.22
CA GLU A 185 14.03 18.50 -27.81
C GLU A 185 14.19 18.13 -26.32
N PHE A 186 14.75 19.02 -25.50
CA PHE A 186 14.92 18.76 -24.08
C PHE A 186 13.55 18.66 -23.39
N THR A 187 13.27 17.51 -22.78
CA THR A 187 12.01 17.27 -22.06
C THR A 187 12.28 16.48 -20.79
N LEU A 188 11.69 16.93 -19.68
CA LEU A 188 11.63 16.19 -18.43
C LEU A 188 10.18 15.83 -18.12
N SER A 189 9.83 14.58 -18.37
CA SER A 189 8.50 14.05 -18.04
C SER A 189 8.44 13.65 -16.57
N THR A 190 7.25 13.69 -15.97
CA THR A 190 7.04 13.22 -14.59
C THR A 190 7.50 11.77 -14.41
N ASP A 191 7.32 10.92 -15.43
CA ASP A 191 7.76 9.53 -15.41
C ASP A 191 9.29 9.42 -15.42
N GLY A 192 9.96 10.16 -16.31
CA GLY A 192 11.42 10.16 -16.42
C GLY A 192 12.10 10.72 -15.18
N VAL A 193 11.58 11.80 -14.59
CA VAL A 193 12.11 12.38 -13.35
C VAL A 193 11.92 11.40 -12.18
N ARG A 194 10.69 10.94 -11.93
CA ARG A 194 10.37 10.10 -10.77
C ARG A 194 11.19 8.81 -10.71
N HIS A 195 11.47 8.20 -11.86
CA HIS A 195 12.11 6.88 -11.92
C HIS A 195 13.61 6.94 -12.23
N ASN A 196 14.18 8.13 -12.49
CA ASN A 196 15.60 8.28 -12.84
C ASN A 196 16.34 9.37 -12.04
N ALA A 197 15.70 10.03 -11.08
CA ALA A 197 16.32 11.00 -10.16
C ALA A 197 17.21 10.37 -9.06
N LEU A 198 17.84 9.23 -9.36
CA LEU A 198 18.62 8.41 -8.43
C LEU A 198 19.73 9.20 -7.70
N TYR A 199 20.33 10.14 -8.40
CA TYR A 199 21.56 10.82 -7.98
C TYR A 199 21.33 12.20 -7.33
N VAL A 200 20.10 12.70 -7.33
CA VAL A 200 19.78 14.07 -6.88
C VAL A 200 20.12 14.28 -5.41
N LEU A 201 19.79 13.32 -4.54
CA LEU A 201 20.09 13.44 -3.10
C LEU A 201 21.59 13.39 -2.80
N PHE A 202 22.39 12.72 -3.64
CA PHE A 202 23.85 12.74 -3.49
C PHE A 202 24.44 14.12 -3.79
N VAL A 203 23.82 14.94 -4.63
CA VAL A 203 24.28 16.33 -4.85
C VAL A 203 24.24 17.11 -3.54
N VAL A 204 23.10 17.09 -2.85
CA VAL A 204 22.93 17.76 -1.55
C VAL A 204 23.93 17.20 -0.53
N GLY A 205 24.04 15.88 -0.48
CA GLY A 205 24.96 15.20 0.42
C GLY A 205 26.43 15.55 0.17
N LEU A 206 26.86 15.66 -1.09
CA LEU A 206 28.23 16.02 -1.47
C LEU A 206 28.53 17.51 -1.21
N VAL A 207 27.54 18.39 -1.38
CA VAL A 207 27.68 19.80 -0.97
C VAL A 207 27.89 19.89 0.53
N VAL A 208 27.10 19.18 1.34
CA VAL A 208 27.31 19.10 2.80
C VAL A 208 28.68 18.51 3.14
N ALA A 209 29.07 17.43 2.46
CA ALA A 209 30.38 16.80 2.63
C ALA A 209 31.53 17.75 2.29
N SER A 210 31.36 18.70 1.37
CA SER A 210 32.38 19.72 1.09
C SER A 210 32.66 20.59 2.32
N PHE A 211 31.63 20.97 3.08
CA PHE A 211 31.80 21.77 4.30
C PHE A 211 32.38 20.93 5.45
N THR A 212 31.86 19.71 5.64
CA THR A 212 32.25 18.84 6.77
C THR A 212 33.51 18.02 6.52
N GLN A 213 33.98 17.94 5.27
CA GLN A 213 35.08 17.09 4.80
C GLN A 213 34.86 15.59 5.06
N GLN A 214 33.60 15.17 5.27
CA GLN A 214 33.25 13.79 5.57
C GLN A 214 32.27 13.25 4.55
N PHE A 215 32.73 12.31 3.71
CA PHE A 215 31.91 11.64 2.69
C PHE A 215 30.69 10.90 3.27
N PHE A 216 30.75 10.51 4.55
CA PHE A 216 29.66 9.84 5.25
C PHE A 216 28.32 10.61 5.17
N HIS A 217 28.34 11.95 5.20
CA HIS A 217 27.15 12.77 5.04
C HIS A 217 26.51 12.59 3.65
N ALA A 218 27.34 12.47 2.61
CA ALA A 218 26.86 12.21 1.27
C ALA A 218 26.20 10.83 1.15
N ALA A 219 26.77 9.82 1.82
CA ALA A 219 26.20 8.48 1.87
C ALA A 219 24.84 8.46 2.59
N ILE A 220 24.72 9.03 3.79
CA ILE A 220 23.45 9.05 4.54
C ILE A 220 22.34 9.76 3.76
N ILE A 221 22.65 10.90 3.14
CA ILE A 221 21.65 11.69 2.43
C ILE A 221 21.25 11.01 1.11
N GLY A 222 22.20 10.41 0.40
CA GLY A 222 21.96 9.83 -0.93
C GLY A 222 21.41 8.41 -0.95
N LEU A 223 21.77 7.54 0.00
CA LEU A 223 21.37 6.12 0.03
C LEU A 223 19.84 5.88 0.01
N PRO A 224 19.00 6.70 0.68
CA PRO A 224 17.54 6.55 0.58
C PRO A 224 17.01 6.60 -0.87
N ALA A 225 17.60 7.42 -1.75
CA ALA A 225 17.21 7.50 -3.16
C ALA A 225 17.52 6.19 -3.91
N VAL A 226 18.66 5.55 -3.59
CA VAL A 226 19.09 4.27 -4.18
C VAL A 226 18.17 3.14 -3.76
N TYR A 227 17.83 3.11 -2.47
CA TYR A 227 16.93 2.12 -1.91
C TYR A 227 15.53 2.22 -2.54
N ASP A 228 14.94 3.42 -2.57
CA ASP A 228 13.62 3.64 -3.18
C ASP A 228 13.63 3.26 -4.67
N TRP A 229 14.66 3.67 -5.41
CA TRP A 229 14.83 3.32 -6.81
C TRP A 229 14.93 1.80 -7.03
N ALA A 230 15.74 1.09 -6.26
CA ALA A 230 15.94 -0.36 -6.38
C ALA A 230 14.66 -1.17 -6.10
N VAL A 231 13.84 -0.70 -5.16
CA VAL A 231 12.52 -1.28 -4.87
C VAL A 231 11.55 -1.04 -6.04
N LEU A 232 11.50 0.18 -6.59
CA LEU A 232 10.60 0.55 -7.69
C LEU A 232 10.94 -0.16 -9.01
N HIS A 233 12.15 0.03 -9.53
CA HIS A 233 13.07 -1.09 -9.72
C HIS A 233 12.51 -2.47 -10.06
N THR A 234 12.72 -3.32 -9.06
CA THR A 234 12.30 -4.72 -8.96
C THR A 234 10.80 -4.88 -9.18
N LYS A 235 9.95 -4.00 -8.62
CA LYS A 235 8.49 -4.07 -8.78
C LYS A 235 8.05 -3.90 -10.25
N LYS A 236 8.62 -2.93 -10.97
CA LYS A 236 8.31 -2.69 -12.39
C LYS A 236 8.87 -3.78 -13.30
N GLY A 237 10.10 -4.23 -13.08
CA GLY A 237 10.70 -5.32 -13.83
C GLY A 237 9.88 -6.62 -13.76
N LEU A 238 9.41 -6.99 -12.56
CA LEU A 238 8.56 -8.18 -12.35
C LEU A 238 7.18 -8.03 -13.02
N ALA A 239 6.61 -6.82 -13.04
CA ALA A 239 5.33 -6.55 -13.70
C ALA A 239 5.41 -6.66 -15.24
N GLY A 240 6.56 -6.34 -15.84
CA GLY A 240 6.77 -6.39 -17.30
C GLY A 240 6.88 -7.81 -17.88
N GLY A 241 7.32 -8.80 -17.10
CA GLY A 241 7.51 -10.19 -17.54
C GLY A 241 6.20 -11.01 -17.68
N ILE A 242 5.16 -10.64 -16.93
CA ILE A 242 3.89 -11.38 -16.86
C ILE A 242 2.85 -10.82 -17.86
N GLY A 243 3.10 -9.63 -18.43
CA GLY A 243 2.07 -8.80 -19.07
C GLY A 243 1.81 -8.99 -20.58
N LYS A 244 2.57 -9.82 -21.32
CA LYS A 244 2.45 -9.89 -22.80
C LYS A 244 1.71 -11.11 -23.36
N ARG A 245 1.48 -12.18 -22.60
CA ARG A 245 0.67 -13.34 -23.08
C ARG A 245 -0.83 -13.25 -22.82
N ALA A 246 -1.30 -12.26 -22.04
CA ALA A 246 -2.71 -12.15 -21.63
C ALA A 246 -3.40 -10.87 -22.14
N ARG A 247 -2.86 -10.21 -23.17
CA ARG A 247 -3.28 -8.87 -23.62
C ARG A 247 -4.05 -8.81 -24.94
N GLN A 248 -4.53 -9.95 -25.45
CA GLN A 248 -5.61 -9.99 -26.43
C GLN A 248 -6.83 -10.61 -25.74
N GLY A 249 -7.79 -9.77 -25.38
CA GLY A 249 -9.03 -10.19 -24.71
C GLY A 249 -9.03 -10.02 -23.19
N ARG A 250 -9.09 -8.78 -22.69
CA ARG A 250 -9.66 -8.45 -21.36
C ARG A 250 -9.70 -6.93 -21.13
N SER A 251 -10.81 -6.31 -21.53
CA SER A 251 -11.30 -5.10 -20.86
C SER A 251 -12.06 -5.55 -19.59
N SER A 252 -11.41 -5.51 -18.42
CA SER A 252 -12.02 -5.32 -17.07
C SER A 252 -11.13 -5.78 -15.88
N HIS A 253 -10.01 -6.48 -16.07
CA HIS A 253 -9.31 -7.17 -14.96
C HIS A 253 -8.14 -6.42 -14.29
N LYS A 254 -8.36 -5.23 -13.71
CA LYS A 254 -7.40 -4.66 -12.73
C LYS A 254 -7.78 -4.85 -11.26
N SER A 255 -9.02 -5.25 -10.96
CA SER A 255 -9.51 -5.42 -9.58
C SER A 255 -9.03 -6.71 -8.88
N LYS A 256 -8.48 -7.70 -9.59
CA LYS A 256 -8.22 -9.04 -9.00
C LYS A 256 -7.12 -9.12 -7.94
N ARG A 257 -6.03 -8.35 -8.01
CA ARG A 257 -4.87 -8.53 -7.08
C ARG A 257 -5.13 -8.14 -5.62
N VAL A 258 -6.11 -7.28 -5.34
CA VAL A 258 -6.38 -6.81 -3.97
C VAL A 258 -7.11 -7.88 -3.16
N PHE A 259 -7.98 -8.66 -3.80
CA PHE A 259 -8.84 -9.68 -3.20
C PHE A 259 -8.29 -11.11 -3.33
N GLU A 260 -6.97 -11.29 -3.46
CA GLU A 260 -6.33 -12.62 -3.54
C GLU A 260 -6.03 -13.23 -2.15
N ASP A 261 -6.39 -12.53 -1.07
CA ASP A 261 -6.14 -12.96 0.32
C ASP A 261 -7.10 -12.24 1.30
N ILE A 262 -7.07 -12.62 2.58
CA ILE A 262 -7.77 -11.97 3.70
C ILE A 262 -7.29 -10.51 3.84
N LEU A 263 -8.22 -9.58 3.64
CA LEU A 263 -7.93 -8.15 3.75
C LEU A 263 -8.04 -7.67 5.20
N TYR A 264 -9.09 -8.10 5.90
CA TYR A 264 -9.38 -7.77 7.28
C TYR A 264 -9.63 -9.05 8.07
N ALA A 265 -8.77 -9.34 9.05
CA ALA A 265 -9.00 -10.46 9.98
C ALA A 265 -10.08 -10.13 11.03
N GLN A 266 -10.38 -8.85 11.20
CA GLN A 266 -11.34 -8.32 12.16
C GLN A 266 -12.23 -7.26 11.50
N CYS A 267 -13.48 -7.15 11.96
CA CYS A 267 -14.29 -5.98 11.62
C CYS A 267 -13.75 -4.78 12.39
N TRP A 268 -13.44 -3.69 11.70
CA TRP A 268 -12.90 -2.44 12.29
C TRP A 268 -14.02 -1.44 12.56
N GLU A 269 -15.13 -1.93 13.09
CA GLU A 269 -16.41 -1.25 13.21
C GLU A 269 -17.08 -1.70 14.49
N ASP A 270 -17.41 -0.76 15.37
CA ASP A 270 -17.99 -1.13 16.65
C ASP A 270 -19.41 -1.72 16.48
N PRO A 271 -19.63 -3.02 16.80
CA PRO A 271 -20.94 -3.64 16.66
C PRO A 271 -21.93 -3.13 17.70
N ALA A 272 -21.51 -2.50 18.81
CA ALA A 272 -22.45 -1.96 19.79
C ALA A 272 -23.36 -0.87 19.19
N LEU A 273 -22.80 -0.05 18.30
CA LEU A 273 -23.53 0.98 17.55
C LEU A 273 -24.56 0.36 16.61
N ASP A 274 -24.17 -0.69 15.87
CA ASP A 274 -25.06 -1.37 14.93
C ASP A 274 -26.17 -2.10 15.68
N ARG A 275 -25.86 -2.82 16.77
CA ARG A 275 -26.86 -3.51 17.59
C ARG A 275 -27.92 -2.56 18.14
N THR A 276 -27.49 -1.41 18.65
CA THR A 276 -28.40 -0.36 19.16
C THR A 276 -29.21 0.27 18.03
N ALA A 277 -28.59 0.59 16.90
CA ALA A 277 -29.25 1.25 15.77
C ALA A 277 -30.26 0.34 15.05
N LEU A 278 -29.89 -0.93 14.86
CA LEU A 278 -30.72 -1.91 14.17
C LEU A 278 -31.83 -2.43 15.09
N ASN A 279 -31.62 -2.46 16.41
CA ASN A 279 -32.59 -2.99 17.38
C ASN A 279 -33.15 -4.34 16.92
N ILE A 280 -32.24 -5.32 16.82
CA ILE A 280 -32.49 -6.65 16.27
C ILE A 280 -33.35 -7.47 17.25
N GLY A 281 -34.30 -8.23 16.73
CA GLY A 281 -35.12 -9.16 17.49
C GLY A 281 -35.39 -10.52 16.81
N PRO A 282 -36.22 -11.39 17.42
CA PRO A 282 -36.43 -12.79 17.00
C PRO A 282 -36.91 -13.01 15.57
N GLY A 283 -37.62 -12.05 14.98
CA GLY A 283 -38.14 -12.13 13.62
C GLY A 283 -37.26 -11.44 12.57
N ASP A 284 -36.09 -10.93 12.97
CA ASP A 284 -35.28 -10.13 12.06
C ASP A 284 -34.34 -10.97 11.20
N VAL A 285 -34.30 -10.63 9.91
CA VAL A 285 -33.31 -11.10 8.95
C VAL A 285 -32.30 -9.98 8.75
N VAL A 286 -31.06 -10.23 9.19
CA VAL A 286 -29.99 -9.24 9.23
C VAL A 286 -29.02 -9.47 8.08
N PHE A 287 -28.94 -8.54 7.14
CA PHE A 287 -27.86 -8.49 6.16
C PHE A 287 -26.63 -7.81 6.76
N SER A 288 -25.44 -8.38 6.57
CA SER A 288 -24.18 -7.80 6.99
C SER A 288 -23.09 -8.06 5.96
N ILE A 289 -22.26 -7.05 5.67
CA ILE A 289 -20.99 -7.30 4.99
C ILE A 289 -20.11 -8.17 5.90
N THR A 290 -19.52 -9.24 5.36
CA THR A 290 -18.74 -10.21 6.15
C THR A 290 -17.51 -9.55 6.76
N SER A 291 -16.63 -8.94 5.94
CA SER A 291 -15.36 -8.39 6.43
C SER A 291 -14.58 -9.42 7.27
N GLY A 292 -14.21 -9.12 8.51
CA GLY A 292 -13.61 -10.09 9.43
C GLY A 292 -14.61 -11.06 10.10
N GLY A 293 -15.91 -10.92 9.88
CA GLY A 293 -16.97 -11.76 10.44
C GLY A 293 -17.36 -11.48 11.89
N CYS A 294 -16.64 -10.59 12.59
CA CYS A 294 -16.86 -10.29 14.00
C CYS A 294 -18.25 -9.70 14.28
N ASN A 295 -18.72 -8.79 13.41
CA ASN A 295 -20.02 -8.14 13.59
C ASN A 295 -21.17 -9.12 13.31
N SER A 296 -21.04 -9.97 12.28
CA SER A 296 -22.01 -11.04 12.00
C SER A 296 -22.17 -11.99 13.18
N LEU A 297 -21.07 -12.35 13.86
CA LEU A 297 -21.11 -13.15 15.09
C LEU A 297 -21.75 -12.37 16.26
N ALA A 298 -21.42 -11.09 16.41
CA ALA A 298 -21.98 -10.24 17.47
C ALA A 298 -23.49 -10.03 17.33
N PHE A 299 -24.04 -9.99 16.12
CA PHE A 299 -25.49 -9.87 15.90
C PHE A 299 -26.29 -11.07 16.41
N LEU A 300 -25.68 -12.25 16.59
CA LEU A 300 -26.35 -13.41 17.18
C LEU A 300 -26.77 -13.18 18.64
N LEU A 301 -26.14 -12.21 19.33
CA LEU A 301 -26.48 -11.86 20.71
C LEU A 301 -27.92 -11.33 20.83
N ASP A 302 -28.42 -10.66 19.79
CA ASP A 302 -29.77 -10.06 19.76
C ASP A 302 -30.85 -11.00 19.22
N ASN A 303 -30.55 -12.31 19.16
CA ASN A 303 -31.49 -13.36 18.78
C ASN A 303 -32.14 -13.21 17.39
N PRO A 304 -31.44 -12.81 16.31
CA PRO A 304 -32.03 -12.69 14.98
C PRO A 304 -32.60 -14.01 14.48
N GLN A 305 -33.57 -13.96 13.57
CA GLN A 305 -34.02 -15.14 12.82
C GLN A 305 -32.87 -15.70 11.98
N ALA A 306 -32.17 -14.82 11.25
CA ALA A 306 -31.04 -15.17 10.40
C ALA A 306 -30.07 -13.99 10.24
N VAL A 307 -28.79 -14.29 10.01
CA VAL A 307 -27.76 -13.33 9.62
C VAL A 307 -27.21 -13.76 8.27
N ILE A 308 -27.35 -12.91 7.26
CA ILE A 308 -26.77 -13.10 5.93
C ILE A 308 -25.45 -12.34 5.89
N ALA A 309 -24.33 -13.05 5.97
CA ALA A 309 -22.97 -12.51 5.85
C ALA A 309 -22.52 -12.58 4.39
N LEU A 310 -22.39 -11.43 3.74
CA LEU A 310 -22.03 -11.35 2.32
C LEU A 310 -20.67 -10.66 2.13
N ASP A 311 -19.82 -11.26 1.30
CA ASP A 311 -18.59 -10.63 0.81
C ASP A 311 -18.34 -10.98 -0.64
N ILE A 312 -17.73 -10.06 -1.38
CA ILE A 312 -17.27 -10.34 -2.75
C ILE A 312 -15.98 -11.18 -2.74
N SER A 313 -15.21 -11.10 -1.65
CA SER A 313 -13.99 -11.88 -1.46
C SER A 313 -14.31 -13.23 -0.83
N PRO A 314 -14.04 -14.36 -1.51
CA PRO A 314 -14.22 -15.67 -0.91
C PRO A 314 -13.32 -15.86 0.33
N TYR A 315 -12.17 -15.19 0.40
CA TYR A 315 -11.22 -15.34 1.51
C TYR A 315 -11.75 -14.79 2.84
N GLN A 316 -12.53 -13.70 2.80
CA GLN A 316 -13.21 -13.17 3.99
C GLN A 316 -14.28 -14.15 4.49
N ASN A 317 -14.97 -14.80 3.54
CA ASN A 317 -15.96 -15.82 3.84
C ASN A 317 -15.34 -17.12 4.39
N TYR A 318 -14.17 -17.55 3.88
CA TYR A 318 -13.41 -18.68 4.46
C TYR A 318 -12.94 -18.38 5.89
N LEU A 319 -12.67 -17.12 6.22
CA LEU A 319 -12.34 -16.71 7.59
C LEU A 319 -13.56 -16.79 8.51
N LEU A 320 -14.72 -16.31 8.09
CA LEU A 320 -15.95 -16.44 8.87
C LEU A 320 -16.33 -17.92 9.04
N GLU A 321 -16.23 -18.72 7.99
CA GLU A 321 -16.46 -20.17 8.03
C GLU A 321 -15.57 -20.86 9.07
N LEU A 322 -14.28 -20.50 9.11
CA LEU A 322 -13.34 -21.03 10.10
C LEU A 322 -13.71 -20.61 11.53
N LYS A 323 -14.16 -19.37 11.73
CA LYS A 323 -14.65 -18.91 13.05
C LYS A 323 -15.91 -19.65 13.47
N ILE A 324 -16.86 -19.88 12.56
CA ILE A 324 -18.07 -20.69 12.80
C ILE A 324 -17.69 -22.12 13.21
N ALA A 325 -16.75 -22.76 12.49
CA ALA A 325 -16.26 -24.09 12.84
C ALA A 325 -15.62 -24.11 14.24
N ALA A 326 -14.85 -23.09 14.60
CA ALA A 326 -14.26 -22.94 15.93
C ALA A 326 -15.32 -22.85 17.04
N PHE A 327 -16.38 -22.04 16.87
CA PHE A 327 -17.49 -21.99 17.83
C PHE A 327 -18.18 -23.35 18.00
N ARG A 328 -18.38 -24.10 16.91
CA ARG A 328 -19.02 -25.42 16.96
C ARG A 328 -18.18 -26.42 17.76
N ALA A 329 -16.88 -26.52 17.47
CA ALA A 329 -16.04 -27.64 17.91
C ALA A 329 -15.15 -27.37 19.13
N LEU A 330 -14.90 -26.11 19.49
CA LEU A 330 -14.02 -25.74 20.60
C LEU A 330 -14.82 -25.31 21.83
N ASN A 331 -14.18 -25.33 23.00
CA ASN A 331 -14.62 -24.57 24.17
C ASN A 331 -14.08 -23.12 24.12
N HIS A 332 -14.49 -22.27 25.06
CA HIS A 332 -14.11 -20.84 25.05
C HIS A 332 -12.60 -20.63 25.18
N ASP A 333 -11.92 -21.38 26.04
CA ASP A 333 -10.48 -21.25 26.25
C ASP A 333 -9.69 -21.66 24.98
N GLU A 334 -10.07 -22.78 24.37
CA GLU A 334 -9.53 -23.25 23.09
C GLU A 334 -9.82 -22.26 21.95
N LEU A 335 -10.99 -21.62 21.94
CA LEU A 335 -11.31 -20.57 20.97
C LEU A 335 -10.34 -19.40 21.10
N LEU A 336 -10.09 -18.90 22.32
CA LEU A 336 -9.18 -17.78 22.55
C LEU A 336 -7.73 -18.10 22.16
N GLU A 337 -7.28 -19.34 22.40
CA GLU A 337 -6.00 -19.82 21.90
C GLU A 337 -5.98 -19.84 20.37
N PHE A 338 -6.94 -20.53 19.76
CA PHE A 338 -7.00 -20.75 18.32
C PHE A 338 -7.03 -19.44 17.54
N VAL A 339 -7.88 -18.50 17.94
CA VAL A 339 -8.05 -17.26 17.17
C VAL A 339 -6.85 -16.31 17.31
N GLY A 340 -6.03 -16.45 18.35
CA GLY A 340 -4.83 -15.63 18.56
C GLY A 340 -4.90 -14.66 19.75
N VAL A 341 -5.88 -14.79 20.65
CA VAL A 341 -5.95 -13.95 21.87
C VAL A 341 -4.89 -14.37 22.88
N ARG A 342 -4.79 -15.67 23.12
CA ARG A 342 -3.80 -16.28 24.02
C ARG A 342 -2.67 -16.89 23.21
N HIS A 343 -1.45 -16.88 23.74
CA HIS A 343 -0.33 -17.62 23.16
C HIS A 343 -0.65 -19.13 23.14
N SER A 344 -0.30 -19.83 22.05
CA SER A 344 -0.51 -21.28 21.93
C SER A 344 0.44 -21.85 20.89
N ASP A 345 1.06 -22.98 21.21
CA ASP A 345 1.87 -23.79 20.29
C ASP A 345 1.04 -24.91 19.63
N HIS A 346 -0.27 -24.95 19.90
CA HIS A 346 -1.17 -26.03 19.49
C HIS A 346 -2.23 -25.61 18.45
N ARG A 347 -2.10 -24.43 17.85
CA ARG A 347 -3.13 -23.89 16.93
C ARG A 347 -3.36 -24.76 15.70
N TRP A 348 -2.30 -25.35 15.16
CA TRP A 348 -2.42 -26.27 14.04
C TRP A 348 -3.22 -27.54 14.40
N GLN A 349 -3.00 -28.09 15.59
CA GLN A 349 -3.75 -29.23 16.10
C GLN A 349 -5.23 -28.89 16.32
N LEU A 350 -5.52 -27.69 16.82
CA LEU A 350 -6.89 -27.16 16.88
C LEU A 350 -7.49 -27.04 15.48
N TYR A 351 -6.76 -26.48 14.51
CA TYR A 351 -7.21 -26.40 13.11
C TYR A 351 -7.56 -27.77 12.52
N LEU A 352 -6.74 -28.81 12.77
CA LEU A 352 -7.01 -30.16 12.26
C LEU A 352 -8.34 -30.73 12.78
N ARG A 353 -8.79 -30.35 13.99
CA ARG A 353 -10.13 -30.68 14.51
C ARG A 353 -11.24 -29.96 13.75
N LEU A 354 -11.02 -28.70 13.38
CA LEU A 354 -11.99 -27.86 12.65
C LEU A 354 -12.10 -28.22 11.16
N ARG A 355 -11.01 -28.73 10.60
CA ARG A 355 -10.83 -28.97 9.16
C ARG A 355 -11.94 -29.79 8.51
N SER A 356 -12.52 -30.75 9.25
CA SER A 356 -13.60 -31.62 8.74
C SER A 356 -14.95 -30.92 8.57
N VAL A 357 -15.13 -29.77 9.22
CA VAL A 357 -16.37 -28.98 9.22
C VAL A 357 -16.37 -27.91 8.11
N LEU A 358 -15.21 -27.62 7.52
CA LEU A 358 -15.06 -26.64 6.44
C LEU A 358 -15.46 -27.23 5.09
N GLY A 359 -16.04 -26.41 4.23
CA GLY A 359 -16.24 -26.71 2.82
C GLY A 359 -14.92 -26.83 2.06
N ASP A 360 -14.95 -27.54 0.92
CA ASP A 360 -13.75 -27.94 0.19
C ASP A 360 -12.82 -26.76 -0.18
N ALA A 361 -13.40 -25.62 -0.59
CA ALA A 361 -12.63 -24.45 -0.97
C ALA A 361 -11.97 -23.76 0.23
N GLY A 362 -12.70 -23.60 1.35
CA GLY A 362 -12.16 -23.04 2.58
C GLY A 362 -11.09 -23.93 3.20
N LYS A 363 -11.30 -25.25 3.17
CA LYS A 363 -10.33 -26.27 3.55
C LYS A 363 -9.06 -26.19 2.72
N SER A 364 -9.18 -26.20 1.39
CA SER A 364 -8.02 -26.09 0.49
C SER A 364 -7.24 -24.80 0.70
N TYR A 365 -7.93 -23.70 1.00
CA TYR A 365 -7.27 -22.45 1.36
C TYR A 365 -6.50 -22.63 2.67
N TRP A 366 -7.15 -22.96 3.78
CA TRP A 366 -6.52 -23.01 5.10
C TRP A 366 -5.43 -24.09 5.25
N ASP A 367 -5.51 -25.20 4.52
CA ASP A 367 -4.47 -26.24 4.46
C ASP A 367 -3.12 -25.68 3.97
N SER A 368 -3.15 -24.62 3.14
CA SER A 368 -1.96 -23.93 2.64
C SER A 368 -1.49 -22.75 3.51
N GLN A 369 -2.16 -22.48 4.63
CA GLN A 369 -1.97 -21.27 5.44
C GLN A 369 -1.53 -21.57 6.87
N SER A 370 -0.67 -22.58 7.08
CA SER A 370 -0.16 -22.97 8.40
C SER A 370 0.43 -21.78 9.17
N GLU A 371 1.24 -20.94 8.51
CA GLU A 371 1.83 -19.75 9.14
C GLU A 371 0.78 -18.78 9.70
N LYS A 372 -0.35 -18.59 8.99
CA LYS A 372 -1.44 -17.71 9.45
C LYS A 372 -2.19 -18.31 10.64
N ILE A 373 -2.36 -19.63 10.66
CA ILE A 373 -2.98 -20.35 11.76
C ILE A 373 -2.07 -20.29 12.99
N ASP A 374 -0.78 -20.58 12.83
CA ASP A 374 0.20 -20.55 13.92
C ASP A 374 0.33 -19.14 14.53
N GLN A 375 0.28 -18.09 13.70
CA GLN A 375 0.26 -16.71 14.17
C GLN A 375 -1.00 -16.35 14.96
N GLY A 376 -2.13 -17.04 14.72
CA GLY A 376 -3.46 -16.69 15.19
C GLY A 376 -4.23 -15.86 14.15
N ILE A 377 -5.43 -16.35 13.78
CA ILE A 377 -6.19 -15.84 12.64
C ILE A 377 -6.60 -14.37 12.78
N ILE A 378 -6.71 -13.81 14.00
CA ILE A 378 -6.99 -12.38 14.20
C ILE A 378 -5.84 -11.46 13.78
N HIS A 379 -4.68 -12.01 13.41
CA HIS A 379 -3.49 -11.26 12.97
C HIS A 379 -3.16 -11.45 11.49
N CYS A 380 -3.88 -12.32 10.79
CA CYS A 380 -3.48 -12.78 9.45
C CYS A 380 -3.84 -11.81 8.30
N GLY A 381 -4.77 -10.88 8.55
CA GLY A 381 -5.27 -9.98 7.52
C GLY A 381 -4.25 -8.90 7.15
N ARG A 382 -4.32 -8.44 5.91
CA ARG A 382 -3.41 -7.40 5.38
C ARG A 382 -3.50 -6.10 6.19
N TYR A 383 -4.70 -5.70 6.63
CA TYR A 383 -4.87 -4.53 7.49
C TYR A 383 -4.17 -4.68 8.84
N GLU A 384 -4.29 -5.85 9.47
CA GLU A 384 -3.63 -6.16 10.75
C GLU A 384 -2.10 -6.17 10.62
N GLN A 385 -1.57 -6.60 9.47
CA GLN A 385 -0.14 -6.48 9.16
C GLN A 385 0.32 -5.01 9.08
N TYR A 386 -0.49 -4.12 8.50
CA TYR A 386 -0.19 -2.68 8.51
C TYR A 386 -0.27 -2.09 9.93
N MET A 387 -1.25 -2.50 10.73
CA MET A 387 -1.35 -2.08 12.14
C MET A 387 -0.14 -2.56 12.96
N ARG A 388 0.40 -3.75 12.67
CA ARG A 388 1.65 -4.24 13.28
C ARG A 388 2.84 -3.35 12.95
N LEU A 389 3.00 -2.94 11.68
CA LEU A 389 4.07 -2.03 11.28
C LEU A 389 3.91 -0.64 11.93
N LEU A 390 2.68 -0.12 11.95
CA LEU A 390 2.35 1.13 12.62
C LEU A 390 2.67 1.06 14.11
N ARG A 391 2.32 -0.04 14.78
CA ARG A 391 2.63 -0.27 16.19
C ARG A 391 4.13 -0.23 16.46
N VAL A 392 4.93 -0.98 15.70
CA VAL A 392 6.39 -1.00 15.86
C VAL A 392 6.97 0.41 15.71
N TRP A 393 6.46 1.17 14.74
CA TRP A 393 6.85 2.57 14.56
C TRP A 393 6.44 3.45 15.75
N LEU A 394 5.19 3.36 16.22
CA LEU A 394 4.69 4.12 17.36
C LEU A 394 5.48 3.84 18.64
N HIS A 395 5.77 2.57 18.93
CA HIS A 395 6.59 2.19 20.09
C HIS A 395 8.01 2.77 20.01
N ARG A 396 8.61 2.83 18.82
CA ARG A 396 9.94 3.41 18.64
C ARG A 396 9.95 4.94 18.80
N MET A 397 8.88 5.61 18.39
CA MET A 397 8.84 7.09 18.30
C MET A 397 8.19 7.76 19.51
N ILE A 398 7.21 7.10 20.12
CA ILE A 398 6.48 7.60 21.30
C ILE A 398 7.01 6.95 22.58
N GLY A 399 7.42 5.67 22.50
CA GLY A 399 7.89 4.89 23.65
C GLY A 399 6.81 3.98 24.23
N GLU A 400 7.18 2.73 24.50
CA GLU A 400 6.29 1.70 25.06
C GLU A 400 5.68 2.14 26.40
N THR A 401 6.48 2.72 27.30
CA THR A 401 6.02 3.18 28.61
C THR A 401 4.91 4.23 28.48
N THR A 402 5.08 5.20 27.58
CA THR A 402 4.07 6.23 27.34
C THR A 402 2.80 5.64 26.75
N ILE A 403 2.91 4.71 25.80
CA ILE A 403 1.74 4.03 25.23
C ILE A 403 0.96 3.30 26.33
N ARG A 404 1.65 2.58 27.23
CA ARG A 404 1.01 1.90 28.35
C ARG A 404 0.35 2.88 29.33
N GLN A 405 0.99 4.02 29.62
CA GLN A 405 0.43 5.05 30.50
C GLN A 405 -0.95 5.54 30.04
N PHE A 406 -1.22 5.64 28.73
CA PHE A 406 -2.56 6.01 28.26
C PHE A 406 -3.66 5.04 28.69
N PHE A 407 -3.35 3.75 28.89
CA PHE A 407 -4.31 2.76 29.37
C PHE A 407 -4.45 2.77 30.91
N GLU A 408 -3.50 3.38 31.63
CA GLU A 408 -3.53 3.44 33.10
C GLU A 408 -4.09 4.75 33.65
N VAL A 409 -4.00 5.83 32.88
CA VAL A 409 -4.54 7.14 33.27
C VAL A 409 -6.04 7.18 32.99
N GLU A 410 -6.86 7.29 34.03
CA GLU A 410 -8.33 7.28 33.90
C GLU A 410 -8.87 8.66 33.52
N SER A 411 -8.31 9.74 34.08
CA SER A 411 -8.74 11.12 33.83
C SER A 411 -8.48 11.55 32.38
N THR A 412 -9.52 12.05 31.71
CA THR A 412 -9.42 12.61 30.34
C THR A 412 -8.49 13.84 30.31
N GLY A 413 -8.51 14.66 31.36
CA GLY A 413 -7.62 15.82 31.50
C GLY A 413 -6.15 15.43 31.59
N GLU A 414 -5.82 14.44 32.42
CA GLU A 414 -4.45 13.94 32.54
C GLU A 414 -3.98 13.25 31.26
N ARG A 415 -4.87 12.54 30.55
CA ARG A 415 -4.56 11.96 29.22
C ARG A 415 -4.31 13.04 28.18
N ALA A 416 -5.05 14.15 28.21
CA ALA A 416 -4.82 15.28 27.33
C ALA A 416 -3.45 15.94 27.58
N GLU A 417 -3.04 16.09 28.84
CA GLU A 417 -1.71 16.57 29.20
C GLU A 417 -0.61 15.59 28.75
N LEU A 418 -0.80 14.28 28.97
CA LEU A 418 0.14 13.25 28.52
C LEU A 418 0.29 13.27 26.99
N PHE A 419 -0.82 13.42 26.27
CA PHE A 419 -0.82 13.55 24.80
C PHE A 419 -0.01 14.76 24.35
N GLN A 420 -0.25 15.93 24.92
CA GLN A 420 0.48 17.15 24.55
C GLN A 420 1.97 17.04 24.88
N ARG A 421 2.33 16.46 26.04
CA ARG A 421 3.72 16.38 26.50
C ARG A 421 4.54 15.30 25.82
N LYS A 422 3.94 14.15 25.49
CA LYS A 422 4.69 12.96 25.05
C LYS A 422 4.31 12.48 23.64
N TRP A 423 3.04 12.59 23.26
CA TRP A 423 2.57 12.13 21.95
C TRP A 423 2.82 13.17 20.86
N GLU A 424 2.53 14.45 21.11
CA GLU A 424 2.72 15.55 20.15
C GLU A 424 4.19 15.99 20.00
N ASN A 425 5.06 15.01 19.75
CA ASN A 425 6.49 15.23 19.54
C ASN A 425 6.84 15.44 18.05
N VAL A 426 8.11 15.71 17.77
CA VAL A 426 8.60 15.96 16.40
C VAL A 426 8.33 14.80 15.45
N TRP A 427 8.38 13.55 15.92
CA TRP A 427 8.12 12.37 15.09
C TRP A 427 6.65 12.24 14.72
N TRP A 428 5.75 12.55 15.67
CA TRP A 428 4.33 12.64 15.39
C TRP A 428 4.01 13.76 14.40
N TRP A 429 4.68 14.90 14.52
CA TRP A 429 4.58 15.98 13.53
C TRP A 429 5.04 15.52 12.15
N ILE A 430 6.19 14.84 12.03
CA ILE A 430 6.68 14.29 10.76
C ILE A 430 5.67 13.27 10.19
N PHE A 431 5.16 12.38 11.03
CA PHE A 431 4.19 11.36 10.61
C PHE A 431 2.92 11.99 10.04
N THR A 432 2.32 12.95 10.76
CA THR A 432 1.09 13.60 10.33
C THR A 432 1.30 14.52 9.13
N ARG A 433 2.43 15.22 9.02
CA ARG A 433 2.68 16.19 7.93
C ARG A 433 3.30 15.59 6.68
N VAL A 434 4.12 14.55 6.81
CA VAL A 434 4.88 13.95 5.71
C VAL A 434 4.32 12.60 5.32
N LEU A 435 4.24 11.65 6.25
CA LEU A 435 3.81 10.28 5.95
C LEU A 435 2.33 10.22 5.59
N LEU A 436 1.49 10.95 6.32
CA LEU A 436 0.07 11.13 6.02
C LEU A 436 -0.20 12.33 5.10
N SER A 437 0.79 12.80 4.32
CA SER A 437 0.52 13.81 3.30
C SER A 437 -0.25 13.19 2.13
N ARG A 438 -1.07 14.00 1.45
CA ARG A 438 -1.81 13.55 0.25
C ARG A 438 -0.86 13.00 -0.83
N THR A 439 0.31 13.60 -0.98
CA THR A 439 1.37 13.14 -1.88
C THR A 439 1.81 11.72 -1.53
N THR A 440 2.19 11.48 -0.27
CA THR A 440 2.63 10.15 0.19
C THR A 440 1.51 9.11 0.09
N MET A 441 0.29 9.48 0.49
CA MET A 441 -0.87 8.59 0.37
C MET A 441 -1.13 8.20 -1.10
N THR A 442 -0.99 9.13 -2.04
CA THR A 442 -1.15 8.85 -3.49
C THR A 442 -0.05 7.95 -4.04
N LEU A 443 1.12 7.89 -3.38
CA LEU A 443 2.18 6.95 -3.73
C LEU A 443 1.90 5.53 -3.22
N LEU A 444 1.18 5.41 -2.10
CA LEU A 444 0.93 4.14 -1.40
C LEU A 444 -0.38 3.46 -1.82
N PHE A 445 -1.42 4.23 -2.12
CA PHE A 445 -2.75 3.72 -2.45
C PHE A 445 -3.10 3.93 -3.93
N ASP A 446 -3.97 3.07 -4.48
CA ASP A 446 -4.43 3.19 -5.87
C ASP A 446 -5.20 4.51 -6.06
N LYS A 447 -5.09 5.12 -7.25
CA LYS A 447 -5.85 6.31 -7.64
C LYS A 447 -7.35 6.12 -7.47
N VAL A 448 -7.86 4.88 -7.54
CA VAL A 448 -9.27 4.55 -7.26
C VAL A 448 -9.68 5.01 -5.85
N PHE A 449 -8.82 4.86 -4.84
CA PHE A 449 -9.08 5.30 -3.47
C PHE A 449 -9.34 6.81 -3.37
N PHE A 450 -8.69 7.60 -4.23
CA PHE A 450 -8.82 9.06 -4.22
C PHE A 450 -9.90 9.58 -5.17
N ARG A 451 -10.58 8.70 -5.92
CA ARG A 451 -11.49 9.09 -7.01
C ARG A 451 -12.65 9.96 -6.52
N TYR A 452 -13.20 9.64 -5.35
CA TYR A 452 -14.34 10.34 -4.77
C TYR A 452 -13.97 11.21 -3.56
N LEU A 453 -12.68 11.29 -3.23
CA LEU A 453 -12.19 12.07 -2.12
C LEU A 453 -12.05 13.54 -2.52
N ASP A 454 -12.48 14.44 -1.64
CA ASP A 454 -12.27 15.88 -1.83
C ASP A 454 -10.79 16.20 -2.00
N THR A 455 -10.48 16.99 -3.02
CA THR A 455 -9.13 17.45 -3.32
C THR A 455 -8.49 18.28 -2.20
N SER A 456 -9.30 18.93 -1.36
CA SER A 456 -8.86 19.72 -0.21
C SER A 456 -8.63 18.89 1.06
N PHE A 457 -8.95 17.59 1.05
CA PHE A 457 -8.88 16.75 2.24
C PHE A 457 -7.45 16.58 2.77
N SER A 458 -7.24 16.94 4.04
CA SER A 458 -5.97 16.74 4.76
C SER A 458 -6.01 15.46 5.60
N PHE A 459 -5.38 14.40 5.08
CA PHE A 459 -5.20 13.12 5.78
C PHE A 459 -4.52 13.30 7.14
N GLY A 460 -3.39 14.01 7.17
CA GLY A 460 -2.63 14.30 8.39
C GLY A 460 -3.48 14.96 9.47
N SER A 461 -4.19 16.04 9.14
CA SER A 461 -5.03 16.76 10.09
C SER A 461 -6.22 15.91 10.56
N HIS A 462 -6.82 15.13 9.63
CA HIS A 462 -7.93 14.25 9.95
C HIS A 462 -7.52 13.18 10.98
N PHE A 463 -6.50 12.39 10.67
CA PHE A 463 -6.05 11.31 11.56
C PHE A 463 -5.40 11.83 12.84
N ALA A 464 -4.76 13.01 12.83
CA ALA A 464 -4.27 13.64 14.05
C ALA A 464 -5.40 13.97 15.02
N ARG A 465 -6.47 14.60 14.53
CA ARG A 465 -7.66 14.91 15.34
C ARG A 465 -8.33 13.64 15.88
N ARG A 466 -8.43 12.60 15.05
CA ARG A 466 -8.98 11.30 15.46
C ARG A 466 -8.14 10.63 16.54
N THR A 467 -6.83 10.60 16.36
CA THR A 467 -5.92 10.02 17.35
C THR A 467 -5.99 10.76 18.66
N ARG A 468 -6.04 12.10 18.64
CA ARG A 468 -6.21 12.90 19.86
C ARG A 468 -7.50 12.52 20.58
N HIS A 469 -8.64 12.58 19.89
CA HIS A 469 -9.93 12.19 20.47
C HIS A 469 -9.90 10.76 21.04
N ALA A 470 -9.34 9.81 20.29
CA ALA A 470 -9.30 8.42 20.69
C ALA A 470 -8.45 8.19 21.95
N LEU A 471 -7.32 8.89 22.09
CA LEU A 471 -6.43 8.74 23.23
C LEU A 471 -6.86 9.56 24.46
N THR A 472 -7.53 10.70 24.26
CA THR A 472 -7.88 11.60 25.37
C THR A 472 -9.31 11.45 25.88
N GLU A 473 -10.26 11.10 25.02
CA GLU A 473 -11.68 11.08 25.37
C GLU A 473 -12.25 9.65 25.53
N LEU A 474 -11.86 8.71 24.66
CA LEU A 474 -12.46 7.36 24.67
C LEU A 474 -11.95 6.50 25.84
N PRO A 475 -12.73 5.50 26.30
CA PRO A 475 -12.28 4.63 27.39
C PRO A 475 -11.18 3.67 26.92
N MET A 476 -9.93 3.97 27.29
CA MET A 476 -8.75 3.27 26.74
C MET A 476 -8.72 1.77 27.04
N ARG A 477 -9.04 1.36 28.27
CA ARG A 477 -9.03 -0.06 28.68
C ARG A 477 -10.09 -0.89 27.93
N GLU A 478 -11.29 -0.32 27.78
CA GLU A 478 -12.43 -0.93 27.08
C GLU A 478 -12.28 -0.95 25.56
N ASN A 479 -11.47 -0.03 25.02
CA ASN A 479 -11.31 0.11 23.58
C ASN A 479 -10.38 -0.98 23.00
N TYR A 480 -10.99 -2.11 22.65
CA TYR A 480 -10.30 -3.26 22.07
C TYR A 480 -9.65 -2.96 20.69
N PHE A 481 -10.14 -1.96 19.95
CA PHE A 481 -9.51 -1.51 18.71
C PHE A 481 -8.17 -0.82 18.99
N LEU A 482 -8.17 0.14 19.93
CA LEU A 482 -6.95 0.86 20.32
C LEU A 482 -5.94 -0.06 21.00
N SER A 483 -6.36 -0.94 21.90
CA SER A 483 -5.44 -1.91 22.51
C SER A 483 -4.81 -2.81 21.46
N TYR A 484 -5.58 -3.32 20.49
CA TYR A 484 -5.00 -4.11 19.41
C TYR A 484 -4.00 -3.30 18.56
N ILE A 485 -4.36 -2.07 18.14
CA ILE A 485 -3.47 -1.22 17.34
C ILE A 485 -2.18 -0.91 18.10
N LEU A 486 -2.29 -0.47 19.36
CA LEU A 486 -1.18 0.06 20.14
C LEU A 486 -0.36 -1.02 20.85
N LEU A 487 -0.98 -2.10 21.31
CA LEU A 487 -0.32 -3.16 22.10
C LEU A 487 -0.12 -4.45 21.29
N GLY A 488 -0.88 -4.65 20.20
CA GLY A 488 -0.85 -5.88 19.41
C GLY A 488 -1.63 -7.04 20.04
N ARG A 489 -2.36 -6.76 21.12
CA ARG A 489 -3.18 -7.67 21.90
C ARG A 489 -4.29 -6.86 22.58
N TYR A 490 -5.34 -7.52 23.04
CA TYR A 490 -6.36 -6.87 23.86
C TYR A 490 -5.80 -6.53 25.24
N TYR A 491 -6.34 -5.48 25.87
CA TYR A 491 -5.83 -4.99 27.15
C TYR A 491 -5.99 -6.04 28.27
N SER A 492 -7.16 -6.66 28.35
CA SER A 492 -7.46 -7.79 29.21
C SER A 492 -8.54 -8.68 28.58
N GLU A 493 -8.79 -9.87 29.14
CA GLU A 493 -9.88 -10.75 28.69
C GLU A 493 -11.29 -10.22 29.03
N GLU A 494 -11.39 -9.27 29.96
CA GLU A 494 -12.63 -8.55 30.27
C GLU A 494 -13.05 -7.64 29.11
N TYR A 495 -12.08 -6.99 28.45
CA TYR A 495 -12.31 -6.04 27.37
C TYR A 495 -12.11 -6.66 25.98
N LEU A 496 -12.52 -7.91 25.79
CA LEU A 496 -12.53 -8.53 24.47
C LEU A 496 -13.65 -7.94 23.58
N PRO A 497 -13.52 -8.04 22.24
CA PRO A 497 -14.65 -7.83 21.35
C PRO A 497 -15.85 -8.68 21.79
N PRO A 498 -17.11 -8.19 21.68
CA PRO A 498 -18.28 -8.89 22.25
C PRO A 498 -18.39 -10.36 21.87
N TYR A 499 -18.04 -10.73 20.64
CA TYR A 499 -18.12 -12.11 20.17
C TYR A 499 -17.12 -13.06 20.84
N LEU A 500 -16.03 -12.55 21.44
CA LEU A 500 -15.01 -13.35 22.12
C LEU A 500 -15.17 -13.39 23.64
N ARG A 501 -16.12 -12.63 24.21
CA ARG A 501 -16.32 -12.60 25.67
C ARG A 501 -16.94 -13.89 26.17
N LYS A 502 -16.53 -14.32 27.37
CA LYS A 502 -16.92 -15.62 27.94
C LYS A 502 -18.42 -15.74 28.14
N GLU A 503 -19.04 -14.68 28.66
CA GLU A 503 -20.48 -14.57 28.92
C GLU A 503 -21.34 -14.67 27.65
N ASN A 504 -20.75 -14.43 26.48
CA ASN A 504 -21.42 -14.45 25.18
C ASN A 504 -21.20 -15.76 24.40
N PHE A 505 -20.22 -16.57 24.80
CA PHE A 505 -19.76 -17.72 24.02
C PHE A 505 -20.86 -18.76 23.78
N ASP A 506 -21.52 -19.22 24.84
CA ASP A 506 -22.55 -20.27 24.73
C ASP A 506 -23.77 -19.78 23.94
N LEU A 507 -24.12 -18.50 24.11
CA LEU A 507 -25.23 -17.89 23.38
C LEU A 507 -24.95 -17.85 21.88
N ILE A 508 -23.76 -17.38 21.47
CA ILE A 508 -23.33 -17.36 20.07
C ILE A 508 -23.26 -18.78 19.52
N LYS A 509 -22.67 -19.71 20.26
CA LYS A 509 -22.55 -21.12 19.87
C LYS A 509 -23.93 -21.76 19.61
N SER A 510 -24.92 -21.51 20.48
CA SER A 510 -26.28 -22.03 20.33
C SER A 510 -27.04 -21.48 19.11
N ARG A 511 -26.59 -20.36 18.54
CA ARG A 511 -27.24 -19.66 17.42
C ARG A 511 -26.37 -19.62 16.16
N ILE A 512 -25.22 -20.29 16.16
CA ILE A 512 -24.21 -20.15 15.10
C ILE A 512 -24.74 -20.57 13.72
N ASP A 513 -25.68 -21.51 13.69
CA ASP A 513 -26.31 -22.03 12.47
C ASP A 513 -27.29 -21.05 11.83
N ARG A 514 -27.57 -19.90 12.46
CA ARG A 514 -28.36 -18.82 11.89
C ARG A 514 -27.56 -17.92 10.94
N ILE A 515 -26.24 -18.10 10.85
CA ILE A 515 -25.39 -17.36 9.91
C ILE A 515 -25.34 -18.10 8.57
N GLY A 516 -25.84 -17.45 7.51
CA GLY A 516 -25.63 -17.86 6.12
C GLY A 516 -24.49 -17.07 5.48
N ILE A 517 -23.52 -17.76 4.88
CA ILE A 517 -22.39 -17.15 4.17
C ILE A 517 -22.72 -17.06 2.66
N VAL A 518 -22.54 -15.88 2.07
CA VAL A 518 -22.76 -15.63 0.65
C VAL A 518 -21.52 -14.99 0.03
N THR A 519 -20.95 -15.64 -1.00
CA THR A 519 -19.87 -15.05 -1.81
C THR A 519 -20.45 -14.46 -3.08
N ASP A 520 -20.70 -13.15 -3.09
CA ASP A 520 -21.31 -12.45 -4.21
C ASP A 520 -21.12 -10.92 -4.09
N SER A 521 -21.51 -10.16 -5.11
CA SER A 521 -21.74 -8.73 -4.99
C SER A 521 -23.14 -8.45 -4.41
N CYS A 522 -23.30 -7.34 -3.67
CA CYS A 522 -24.62 -6.93 -3.16
C CYS A 522 -25.63 -6.73 -4.29
N GLU A 523 -25.19 -6.13 -5.41
CA GLU A 523 -26.03 -5.88 -6.59
C GLU A 523 -26.61 -7.18 -7.16
N HIS A 524 -25.76 -8.17 -7.45
CA HIS A 524 -26.21 -9.44 -8.00
C HIS A 524 -26.99 -10.27 -6.97
N PHE A 525 -26.62 -10.26 -5.69
CA PHE A 525 -27.35 -10.98 -4.66
C PHE A 525 -28.77 -10.42 -4.45
N PHE A 526 -28.91 -9.11 -4.31
CA PHE A 526 -30.21 -8.48 -4.05
C PHE A 526 -31.20 -8.71 -5.19
N THR A 527 -30.77 -8.69 -6.46
CA THR A 527 -31.66 -8.96 -7.61
C THR A 527 -32.36 -10.32 -7.54
N ARG A 528 -31.79 -11.29 -6.83
CA ARG A 528 -32.33 -12.65 -6.68
C ARG A 528 -33.22 -12.82 -5.45
N LEU A 529 -33.28 -11.83 -4.57
CA LEU A 529 -34.10 -11.88 -3.37
C LEU A 529 -35.53 -11.39 -3.62
N PRO A 530 -36.54 -12.02 -2.99
CA PRO A 530 -37.90 -11.50 -2.96
C PRO A 530 -37.98 -10.10 -2.35
N ALA A 531 -39.01 -9.34 -2.73
CA ALA A 531 -39.28 -8.06 -2.08
C ALA A 531 -39.65 -8.27 -0.60
N GLY A 532 -39.15 -7.41 0.29
CA GLY A 532 -39.49 -7.47 1.72
C GLY A 532 -38.81 -8.60 2.52
N SER A 533 -37.79 -9.27 1.98
CA SER A 533 -37.14 -10.42 2.63
C SER A 533 -36.11 -10.07 3.71
N ILE A 534 -35.64 -8.83 3.80
CA ILE A 534 -34.61 -8.40 4.77
C ILE A 534 -35.17 -7.28 5.66
N THR A 535 -34.97 -7.36 6.98
CA THR A 535 -35.49 -6.35 7.91
C THR A 535 -34.40 -5.41 8.44
N LYS A 536 -33.13 -5.84 8.45
CA LYS A 536 -31.99 -5.05 8.96
C LYS A 536 -30.79 -5.15 8.01
N PHE A 537 -30.09 -4.04 7.78
CA PHE A 537 -28.92 -3.99 6.90
C PHE A 537 -27.73 -3.31 7.58
N ASN A 538 -26.58 -3.98 7.61
CA ASN A 538 -25.28 -3.43 7.95
C ASN A 538 -24.37 -3.43 6.70
N PHE A 539 -24.23 -2.26 6.07
CA PHE A 539 -23.45 -2.11 4.84
C PHE A 539 -21.97 -1.78 5.05
N SER A 540 -21.49 -1.69 6.30
CA SER A 540 -20.12 -1.26 6.58
C SER A 540 -19.86 0.09 5.88
N ASN A 541 -18.77 0.23 5.12
CA ASN A 541 -18.43 1.43 4.38
C ASN A 541 -18.38 1.24 2.84
N ILE A 542 -19.10 0.23 2.31
CA ILE A 542 -19.01 -0.13 0.88
C ILE A 542 -19.40 1.01 -0.07
N PHE A 543 -20.31 1.90 0.34
CA PHE A 543 -20.79 3.00 -0.50
C PHE A 543 -19.73 4.05 -0.83
N GLU A 544 -18.63 4.11 -0.06
CA GLU A 544 -17.50 5.00 -0.38
C GLU A 544 -16.74 4.57 -1.63
N TRP A 545 -16.81 3.29 -1.98
CA TRP A 545 -16.09 2.69 -3.09
C TRP A 545 -16.88 2.69 -4.40
N MET A 546 -18.16 3.08 -4.34
CA MET A 546 -19.09 3.05 -5.45
C MET A 546 -19.21 4.41 -6.13
N SER A 547 -19.55 4.41 -7.43
CA SER A 547 -20.00 5.65 -8.09
C SER A 547 -21.35 6.08 -7.52
N SER A 548 -21.73 7.34 -7.75
CA SER A 548 -23.02 7.84 -7.25
C SER A 548 -24.20 7.08 -7.87
N GLU A 549 -24.07 6.64 -9.13
CA GLU A 549 -25.08 5.86 -9.84
C GLU A 549 -25.20 4.44 -9.28
N ALA A 550 -24.08 3.76 -9.05
CA ALA A 550 -24.07 2.41 -8.47
C ALA A 550 -24.59 2.43 -7.01
N TYR A 551 -24.21 3.46 -6.25
CA TYR A 551 -24.73 3.70 -4.90
C TYR A 551 -26.25 3.89 -4.89
N GLU A 552 -26.78 4.75 -5.76
CA GLU A 552 -28.23 4.96 -5.88
C GLU A 552 -28.95 3.67 -6.30
N HIS A 553 -28.42 2.95 -7.30
CA HIS A 553 -28.99 1.69 -7.76
C HIS A 553 -29.06 0.65 -6.64
N LEU A 554 -27.97 0.47 -5.88
CA LEU A 554 -27.95 -0.45 -4.76
C LEU A 554 -28.93 -0.04 -3.65
N LEU A 555 -29.08 1.26 -3.36
CA LEU A 555 -30.10 1.71 -2.41
C LEU A 555 -31.54 1.45 -2.91
N ARG A 556 -31.82 1.59 -4.20
CA ARG A 556 -33.14 1.25 -4.77
C ARG A 556 -33.44 -0.24 -4.60
N GLU A 557 -32.48 -1.09 -4.93
CA GLU A 557 -32.61 -2.54 -4.70
C GLU A 557 -32.73 -2.86 -3.21
N THR A 558 -32.04 -2.13 -2.33
CA THR A 558 -32.17 -2.25 -0.87
C THR A 558 -33.59 -1.92 -0.40
N VAL A 559 -34.20 -0.86 -0.93
CA VAL A 559 -35.61 -0.53 -0.66
C VAL A 559 -36.53 -1.65 -1.14
N ARG A 560 -36.28 -2.24 -2.32
CA ARG A 560 -37.08 -3.35 -2.84
C ARG A 560 -37.04 -4.57 -1.91
N VAL A 561 -35.84 -5.06 -1.60
CA VAL A 561 -35.65 -6.29 -0.78
C VAL A 561 -35.88 -6.04 0.71
N GLY A 562 -35.82 -4.80 1.18
CA GLY A 562 -36.13 -4.43 2.56
C GLY A 562 -37.62 -4.56 2.88
N SER A 563 -37.98 -5.03 4.08
CA SER A 563 -39.35 -4.95 4.59
C SER A 563 -39.76 -3.48 4.79
N ASP A 564 -41.05 -3.22 4.95
CA ASP A 564 -41.46 -1.90 5.45
C ASP A 564 -40.87 -1.70 6.85
N HIS A 565 -40.46 -0.48 7.15
CA HIS A 565 -39.75 -0.09 8.38
C HIS A 565 -38.40 -0.79 8.63
N ALA A 566 -37.81 -1.41 7.60
CA ALA A 566 -36.46 -1.97 7.71
C ALA A 566 -35.43 -0.88 8.03
N PHE A 567 -34.41 -1.23 8.84
CA PHE A 567 -33.33 -0.30 9.21
C PHE A 567 -32.05 -0.63 8.45
N LEU A 568 -31.35 0.40 8.00
CA LEU A 568 -30.03 0.29 7.40
C LEU A 568 -29.01 1.16 8.13
N THR A 569 -27.82 0.60 8.35
CA THR A 569 -26.66 1.30 8.89
C THR A 569 -25.50 1.24 7.91
N TYR A 570 -24.74 2.33 7.82
CA TYR A 570 -23.49 2.41 7.08
C TYR A 570 -22.60 3.52 7.61
N ARG A 571 -21.31 3.44 7.29
CA ARG A 571 -20.28 4.34 7.79
C ARG A 571 -19.59 5.06 6.64
N ASN A 572 -19.05 6.25 6.92
CA ASN A 572 -18.19 6.96 6.01
C ASN A 572 -16.88 7.31 6.70
N LEU A 573 -15.78 6.78 6.19
CA LEU A 573 -14.44 7.09 6.66
C LEU A 573 -13.99 8.45 6.13
N LEU A 574 -14.02 8.64 4.81
CA LEU A 574 -13.47 9.81 4.13
C LEU A 574 -14.47 10.48 3.18
N VAL A 575 -15.27 9.69 2.48
CA VAL A 575 -16.24 10.16 1.47
C VAL A 575 -17.63 10.12 2.07
N ARG A 576 -18.20 11.31 2.31
CA ARG A 576 -19.55 11.39 2.88
C ARG A 576 -20.59 10.86 1.90
N ARG A 577 -21.38 9.89 2.35
CA ARG A 577 -22.55 9.34 1.66
C ARG A 577 -23.75 9.46 2.60
N GLU A 578 -24.86 9.94 2.08
CA GLU A 578 -26.19 9.92 2.72
C GLU A 578 -27.19 9.56 1.63
N ARG A 579 -28.42 9.17 1.98
CA ARG A 579 -29.45 8.89 0.97
C ARG A 579 -29.56 10.04 -0.05
N PRO A 580 -29.67 9.74 -1.36
CA PRO A 580 -30.02 10.73 -2.38
C PRO A 580 -31.40 11.36 -2.13
N ALA A 581 -31.61 12.60 -2.59
CA ALA A 581 -32.89 13.30 -2.46
C ALA A 581 -34.06 12.57 -3.15
N ILE A 582 -33.77 11.86 -4.25
CA ILE A 582 -34.75 11.06 -5.00
C ILE A 582 -35.30 9.87 -4.21
N LEU A 583 -34.62 9.42 -3.16
CA LEU A 583 -35.10 8.37 -2.26
C LEU A 583 -35.68 8.93 -0.96
N SER A 584 -35.93 10.24 -0.90
CA SER A 584 -36.43 10.88 0.32
C SER A 584 -37.80 10.41 0.75
N GLU A 585 -38.65 9.99 -0.19
CA GLU A 585 -39.99 9.46 0.08
C GLU A 585 -39.95 8.08 0.74
N CYS A 586 -39.02 7.22 0.30
CA CYS A 586 -38.94 5.82 0.73
C CYS A 586 -37.87 5.56 1.81
N ILE A 587 -36.99 6.52 2.12
CA ILE A 587 -35.93 6.39 3.13
C ILE A 587 -35.90 7.63 4.04
N ARG A 588 -36.04 7.42 5.36
CA ARG A 588 -36.00 8.46 6.39
C ARG A 588 -34.74 8.35 7.25
N PRO A 589 -33.98 9.44 7.45
CA PRO A 589 -32.72 9.39 8.19
C PRO A 589 -32.93 9.66 9.68
N SER A 590 -32.30 8.85 10.53
CA SER A 590 -32.31 8.98 11.99
C SER A 590 -31.07 9.75 12.48
N ARG A 591 -30.93 11.01 12.05
CA ARG A 591 -29.71 11.83 12.26
C ARG A 591 -29.36 12.07 13.74
N VAL A 592 -30.36 12.21 14.60
CA VAL A 592 -30.14 12.44 16.05
C VAL A 592 -29.50 11.21 16.69
N LEU A 593 -30.11 10.04 16.49
CA LEU A 593 -29.59 8.76 16.98
C LEU A 593 -28.19 8.48 16.40
N ALA A 594 -28.00 8.70 15.10
CA ALA A 594 -26.73 8.43 14.43
C ALA A 594 -25.57 9.26 15.02
N ARG A 595 -25.80 10.55 15.30
CA ARG A 595 -24.80 11.41 15.96
C ARG A 595 -24.51 11.01 17.40
N ALA A 596 -25.56 10.66 18.16
CA ALA A 596 -25.42 10.23 19.55
C ALA A 596 -24.62 8.92 19.67
N LEU A 597 -24.86 7.97 18.77
CA LEU A 597 -24.13 6.71 18.71
C LEU A 597 -22.70 6.89 18.23
N LEU A 598 -22.45 7.76 17.23
CA LEU A 598 -21.09 8.02 16.73
C LEU A 598 -20.15 8.60 17.82
N GLN A 599 -20.68 9.33 18.80
CA GLN A 599 -19.88 9.84 19.92
C GLN A 599 -19.36 8.73 20.85
N GLN A 600 -19.96 7.54 20.79
CA GLN A 600 -19.62 6.38 21.59
C GLN A 600 -18.81 5.33 20.78
N ASP A 601 -18.48 5.62 19.52
CA ASP A 601 -17.81 4.68 18.62
C ASP A 601 -16.39 4.37 19.09
N LEU A 602 -16.18 3.14 19.58
CA LEU A 602 -14.84 2.70 19.97
C LEU A 602 -13.91 2.51 18.77
N SER A 603 -14.42 2.32 17.55
CA SER A 603 -13.57 2.16 16.36
C SER A 603 -12.88 3.47 15.93
N PHE A 604 -13.39 4.63 16.39
CA PHE A 604 -12.85 5.99 16.32
C PHE A 604 -12.47 6.55 14.93
N ILE A 605 -12.44 5.73 13.88
CA ILE A 605 -11.94 6.09 12.55
C ILE A 605 -13.00 6.78 11.69
N TYR A 606 -14.28 6.36 11.75
CA TYR A 606 -15.31 6.76 10.77
C TYR A 606 -15.90 8.14 10.98
N ASN A 607 -15.69 9.06 10.04
CA ASN A 607 -16.14 10.46 10.09
C ASN A 607 -17.66 10.63 10.23
N ASN A 608 -18.43 9.67 9.73
CA ASN A 608 -19.87 9.70 9.79
C ASN A 608 -20.42 8.29 10.00
N TYR A 609 -21.49 8.20 10.77
CA TYR A 609 -22.32 7.01 10.90
C TYR A 609 -23.72 7.38 10.45
N VAL A 610 -24.33 6.55 9.62
CA VAL A 610 -25.63 6.80 9.03
C VAL A 610 -26.58 5.71 9.45
N ILE A 611 -27.76 6.14 9.91
CA ILE A 611 -28.87 5.28 10.27
C ILE A 611 -30.07 5.78 9.49
N GLU A 612 -30.67 4.90 8.71
CA GLU A 612 -31.85 5.21 7.90
C GLU A 612 -32.90 4.11 8.04
N ARG A 613 -34.16 4.48 7.89
CA ARG A 613 -35.31 3.58 7.92
C ARG A 613 -36.00 3.62 6.57
N ILE A 614 -36.34 2.46 6.03
CA ILE A 614 -37.15 2.30 4.83
C ILE A 614 -38.62 2.52 5.22
N ASP A 615 -39.32 3.38 4.50
CA ASP A 615 -40.75 3.64 4.66
C ASP A 615 -41.42 3.52 3.30
N LYS A 616 -42.04 2.37 3.02
CA LYS A 616 -42.57 2.08 1.68
C LYS A 616 -43.86 2.84 1.35
N GLY A 617 -44.58 3.35 2.35
CA GLY A 617 -45.85 4.05 2.15
C GLY A 617 -46.93 3.16 1.50
N SER A 618 -48.14 3.70 1.30
CA SER A 618 -49.25 3.00 0.63
C SER A 618 -49.13 2.96 -0.90
N THR A 619 -48.21 3.73 -1.47
CA THR A 619 -47.89 3.76 -2.91
C THR A 619 -46.53 3.12 -3.13
N THR A 620 -46.52 1.94 -3.71
CA THR A 620 -45.34 1.20 -4.16
C THR A 620 -44.32 2.13 -4.86
N CYS A 621 -43.11 2.25 -4.31
CA CYS A 621 -41.96 2.92 -4.91
C CYS A 621 -41.42 2.16 -6.16
N ASP A 622 -42.29 1.71 -7.07
CA ASP A 622 -41.92 0.94 -8.26
C ASP A 622 -41.89 1.80 -9.53
N THR A 623 -40.72 1.74 -10.19
CA THR A 623 -40.36 2.15 -11.56
C THR A 623 -40.32 3.64 -11.94
N PRO A 624 -39.20 4.11 -12.56
CA PRO A 624 -39.19 5.39 -13.24
C PRO A 624 -40.04 5.31 -14.51
N SER A 625 -40.90 6.31 -14.70
CA SER A 625 -41.67 6.52 -15.91
C SER A 625 -40.77 6.50 -17.15
N ARG A 626 -41.03 5.57 -18.08
CA ARG A 626 -40.65 5.69 -19.50
C ARG A 626 -41.37 6.90 -20.12
N LYS A 627 -40.92 8.12 -19.83
CA LYS A 627 -41.31 9.34 -20.56
C LYS A 627 -40.16 10.35 -20.58
N SER A 628 -39.23 10.15 -21.51
CA SER A 628 -38.45 11.22 -22.19
C SER A 628 -37.37 10.58 -23.07
N ALA A 629 -37.82 9.84 -24.09
CA ALA A 629 -37.00 9.55 -25.26
C ALA A 629 -37.71 10.17 -26.46
N ILE A 630 -37.74 11.51 -26.54
CA ILE A 630 -38.10 12.26 -27.74
C ILE A 630 -37.27 13.56 -27.75
N ALA A 631 -36.44 13.69 -28.79
CA ALA A 631 -35.74 14.89 -29.28
C ALA A 631 -34.74 15.54 -28.30
N VAL A 632 -33.49 15.84 -28.67
CA VAL A 632 -33.07 16.70 -29.78
C VAL A 632 -31.64 16.32 -30.20
N HIS A 633 -31.39 16.51 -31.50
CA HIS A 633 -30.15 16.40 -32.27
C HIS A 633 -28.82 16.68 -31.58
#